data_AF-A0A9P4R8N3-F1
#
_entry.id   AF-A0A9P4R8N3-F1
#
_cell.length_a   1.000
_cell.length_b   1.000
_cell.length_c   1.000
_cell.angle_alpha   90.00
_cell.angle_beta   90.00
_cell.angle_gamma   90.00
#
_symmetry.space_group_name_H-M   'P 1'
#
loop_
_entity.id
_entity.type
_entity.pdbx_description
1 polymer ?
#
loop_
_entity_poly.entity_id
_entity_poly.type
_entity_poly.pdbx_seq_one_letter_code
_entity_poly.pdbx_strand_id
1 'polypeptide(L)'
;MYRNQGITGSNNIPLGNRRRFGGDNADDGGYNPAQPSTGMPEKRGRSPTQDTQPPIKRRRNRWGDAKDNKAAGLMGLPTKIEAAMTPEQIDAYVLHLRIEEITQKLKINDVVPSDRDRSPSPPPQYDNFGRRVNTRDFRYKKKLEDERHALVEQAMQTFSNYQPPVDYRRPTKTQEKVYVPVNDYPEINFTSH
;
A
#
# COMPACT_ATOMS: atom_id res chain seq x y z
N MET A 1 -17.26 44.03 -10.90
CA MET A 1 -18.14 43.43 -9.88
C MET A 1 -17.81 41.94 -9.79
N TYR A 2 -17.56 41.43 -8.56
CA TYR A 2 -17.49 40.03 -8.08
C TYR A 2 -16.52 39.06 -8.79
N ARG A 3 -15.40 38.56 -8.22
CA ARG A 3 -15.04 37.85 -6.96
C ARG A 3 -15.11 36.31 -7.08
N ASN A 4 -13.93 35.70 -7.01
CA ASN A 4 -13.66 34.27 -6.77
C ASN A 4 -14.45 33.70 -5.59
N GLN A 5 -15.03 32.50 -5.75
CA GLN A 5 -15.12 31.48 -4.70
C GLN A 5 -15.03 30.09 -5.34
N GLY A 6 -14.09 29.26 -4.87
CA GLY A 6 -14.11 27.81 -5.07
C GLY A 6 -15.00 27.14 -4.02
N ILE A 7 -15.47 25.92 -4.30
CA ILE A 7 -15.96 24.86 -3.39
C ILE A 7 -16.53 23.76 -4.32
N THR A 8 -15.78 22.70 -4.60
CA THR A 8 -15.85 21.35 -3.97
C THR A 8 -17.25 20.70 -3.96
N GLY A 9 -17.26 19.43 -4.35
CA GLY A 9 -18.42 18.61 -4.67
C GLY A 9 -19.59 18.59 -3.67
N SER A 10 -20.78 18.51 -4.25
CA SER A 10 -21.93 17.83 -3.64
C SER A 10 -22.79 17.21 -4.75
N ASN A 11 -22.78 15.89 -4.85
CA ASN A 11 -23.77 15.16 -5.65
C ASN A 11 -25.11 15.21 -4.88
N ASN A 12 -25.97 16.18 -5.20
CA ASN A 12 -27.32 16.32 -4.62
C ASN A 12 -28.37 15.48 -5.37
N ILE A 13 -28.16 14.18 -5.50
CA ILE A 13 -29.15 13.29 -6.10
C ILE A 13 -29.68 12.35 -5.01
N PRO A 14 -30.88 12.59 -4.47
CA PRO A 14 -31.52 11.60 -3.61
C PRO A 14 -31.94 10.40 -4.45
N LEU A 15 -31.32 9.24 -4.22
CA LEU A 15 -31.75 7.97 -4.80
C LEU A 15 -33.00 7.47 -4.07
N GLY A 16 -34.16 8.02 -4.45
CA GLY A 16 -35.47 7.46 -4.09
C GLY A 16 -35.77 6.18 -4.88
N ASN A 17 -36.36 5.19 -4.22
CA ASN A 17 -36.73 3.90 -4.81
C ASN A 17 -37.75 4.07 -5.95
N ARG A 18 -37.29 4.11 -7.20
CA ARG A 18 -38.18 4.00 -8.37
C ARG A 18 -38.35 2.52 -8.73
N ARG A 19 -39.23 1.81 -8.00
CA ARG A 19 -39.80 0.56 -8.49
C ARG A 19 -40.80 0.90 -9.59
N ARG A 20 -40.44 0.66 -10.86
CA ARG A 20 -41.38 0.51 -11.97
C ARG A 20 -41.24 -0.91 -12.50
N PHE A 21 -42.19 -1.77 -12.13
CA PHE A 21 -42.70 -2.84 -12.97
C PHE A 21 -44.14 -3.11 -12.53
N GLY A 22 -45.05 -3.20 -13.50
CA GLY A 22 -46.49 -3.15 -13.31
C GLY A 22 -47.12 -4.41 -12.72
N GLY A 23 -48.41 -4.30 -12.44
CA GLY A 23 -49.29 -5.39 -12.03
C GLY A 23 -50.55 -4.85 -11.40
N ASP A 24 -51.62 -4.78 -12.19
CA ASP A 24 -52.99 -4.58 -11.73
C ASP A 24 -53.35 -5.58 -10.64
N ASN A 25 -54.07 -5.14 -9.61
CA ASN A 25 -55.32 -5.75 -9.13
C ASN A 25 -55.85 -4.93 -7.95
N ALA A 26 -57.12 -4.55 -8.08
CA ALA A 26 -57.92 -3.95 -7.04
C ALA A 26 -58.22 -4.99 -5.94
N ASP A 27 -58.16 -4.58 -4.68
CA ASP A 27 -58.98 -5.18 -3.64
C ASP A 27 -59.37 -4.12 -2.60
N ASP A 28 -60.67 -4.11 -2.33
CA ASP A 28 -61.44 -3.20 -1.51
C ASP A 28 -61.28 -3.56 -0.02
N GLY A 29 -61.10 -2.58 0.85
CA GLY A 29 -60.87 -2.85 2.27
C GLY A 29 -60.83 -1.60 3.13
N GLY A 30 -62.00 -1.00 3.34
CA GLY A 30 -62.18 0.19 4.19
C GLY A 30 -61.74 -0.04 5.64
N TYR A 31 -60.85 0.82 6.13
CA TYR A 31 -60.40 0.82 7.53
C TYR A 31 -61.37 1.63 8.39
N ASN A 32 -62.11 0.97 9.28
CA ASN A 32 -63.05 1.59 10.22
C ASN A 32 -62.47 1.56 11.65
N PRO A 33 -62.17 2.71 12.31
CA PRO A 33 -61.36 2.74 13.52
C PRO A 33 -62.11 2.50 14.85
N ALA A 34 -63.24 1.79 14.84
CA ALA A 34 -64.18 1.78 15.98
C ALA A 34 -64.52 0.40 16.59
N GLN A 35 -63.63 -0.59 16.60
CA GLN A 35 -63.84 -1.82 17.40
C GLN A 35 -62.61 -2.31 18.18
N PRO A 36 -62.73 -2.62 19.49
CA PRO A 36 -61.67 -3.26 20.27
C PRO A 36 -61.86 -4.79 20.27
N SER A 37 -60.89 -5.57 19.78
CA SER A 37 -60.90 -7.04 19.95
C SER A 37 -59.99 -7.46 21.10
N THR A 38 -60.64 -7.94 22.15
CA THR A 38 -60.15 -8.55 23.37
C THR A 38 -59.34 -9.82 23.10
N GLY A 39 -58.18 -9.96 23.77
CA GLY A 39 -57.60 -11.25 24.15
C GLY A 39 -56.51 -11.83 23.25
N MET A 40 -55.25 -11.70 23.68
CA MET A 40 -54.24 -12.78 23.71
C MET A 40 -53.16 -12.42 24.76
N PRO A 41 -52.83 -13.33 25.70
CA PRO A 41 -51.62 -13.20 26.50
C PRO A 41 -50.42 -13.66 25.66
N GLU A 42 -49.24 -13.55 26.25
CA GLU A 42 -47.95 -14.07 25.79
C GLU A 42 -46.98 -13.08 25.17
N LYS A 43 -45.88 -12.95 25.90
CA LYS A 43 -44.67 -12.25 25.56
C LYS A 43 -44.17 -12.74 24.20
N ARG A 44 -44.35 -11.93 23.16
CA ARG A 44 -43.57 -12.08 21.94
C ARG A 44 -42.16 -11.59 22.22
N GLY A 45 -41.33 -12.53 22.67
CA GLY A 45 -39.90 -12.39 22.62
C GLY A 45 -39.49 -11.83 21.27
N ARG A 46 -38.56 -10.88 21.32
CA ARG A 46 -37.75 -10.43 20.20
C ARG A 46 -37.46 -11.63 19.29
N SER A 47 -38.04 -11.63 18.09
CA SER A 47 -37.61 -12.53 17.03
C SER A 47 -36.08 -12.46 16.97
N PRO A 48 -35.34 -13.58 16.94
CA PRO A 48 -33.93 -13.53 16.70
C PRO A 48 -33.79 -13.07 15.26
N THR A 49 -33.73 -11.76 15.04
CA THR A 49 -32.97 -11.24 13.92
C THR A 49 -31.60 -11.83 14.13
N GLN A 50 -31.29 -12.87 13.36
CA GLN A 50 -29.94 -13.36 13.21
C GLN A 50 -29.15 -12.12 12.85
N ASP A 51 -28.47 -11.56 13.85
CA ASP A 51 -27.53 -10.49 13.70
C ASP A 51 -26.46 -11.07 12.79
N THR A 52 -26.67 -10.97 11.48
CA THR A 52 -25.61 -11.06 10.49
C THR A 52 -24.78 -9.80 10.65
N GLN A 53 -24.16 -9.64 11.82
CA GLN A 53 -23.01 -8.77 11.93
C GLN A 53 -22.01 -9.30 10.90
N PRO A 54 -21.59 -8.47 9.93
CA PRO A 54 -20.50 -8.87 9.06
C PRO A 54 -19.34 -9.27 9.97
N PRO A 55 -18.67 -10.41 9.72
CA PRO A 55 -17.62 -10.89 10.61
C PRO A 55 -16.62 -9.75 10.80
N ILE A 56 -16.49 -9.28 12.05
CA ILE A 56 -15.52 -8.26 12.42
C ILE A 56 -14.17 -8.79 11.93
N LYS A 57 -13.64 -8.20 10.85
CA LYS A 57 -12.38 -8.63 10.26
C LYS A 57 -11.31 -8.47 11.33
N ARG A 58 -10.92 -9.58 11.95
CA ARG A 58 -9.85 -9.59 12.97
C ARG A 58 -8.62 -8.94 12.35
N ARG A 59 -8.08 -7.91 13.01
CA ARG A 59 -6.83 -7.25 12.59
C ARG A 59 -5.77 -8.35 12.44
N ARG A 60 -5.18 -8.45 11.24
CA ARG A 60 -4.18 -9.49 10.96
C ARG A 60 -2.93 -9.26 11.82
N ASN A 61 -2.35 -10.37 12.24
CA ASN A 61 -1.06 -10.41 12.92
C ASN A 61 0.03 -9.93 11.95
N ARG A 62 0.98 -9.13 12.46
CA ARG A 62 2.14 -8.64 11.68
C ARG A 62 3.26 -9.68 11.60
N TRP A 63 3.24 -10.68 12.47
CA TRP A 63 4.14 -11.82 12.42
C TRP A 63 3.61 -12.83 11.40
N GLY A 64 4.37 -13.04 10.32
CA GLY A 64 4.12 -14.07 9.32
C GLY A 64 4.59 -15.45 9.79
N ASP A 65 4.19 -16.51 9.09
CA ASP A 65 4.73 -17.84 9.37
C ASP A 65 6.22 -17.89 8.95
N ALA A 66 7.02 -18.71 9.63
CA ALA A 66 8.44 -18.89 9.30
C ALA A 66 8.63 -19.40 7.86
N LYS A 67 7.64 -20.11 7.33
CA LYS A 67 7.60 -20.64 5.96
C LYS A 67 7.29 -19.57 4.90
N ASP A 68 6.66 -18.46 5.29
CA ASP A 68 6.31 -17.38 4.36
C ASP A 68 7.55 -16.60 3.91
N ASN A 69 8.62 -16.59 4.71
CA ASN A 69 9.89 -15.97 4.34
C ASN A 69 10.78 -16.95 3.56
N LYS A 70 10.45 -17.16 2.28
CA LYS A 70 11.22 -18.02 1.37
C LYS A 70 12.69 -17.59 1.26
N ALA A 71 12.97 -16.29 1.37
CA ALA A 71 14.32 -15.76 1.35
C ALA A 71 15.15 -16.18 2.58
N ALA A 72 14.54 -16.21 3.77
CA ALA A 72 15.22 -16.69 4.98
C ALA A 72 15.51 -18.20 4.92
N GLY A 73 14.60 -19.00 4.37
CA GLY A 73 14.79 -20.44 4.21
C GLY A 73 15.91 -20.81 3.22
N LEU A 74 16.16 -19.96 2.22
CA LEU A 74 17.19 -20.19 1.20
C LEU A 74 18.61 -19.86 1.68
N MET A 75 18.74 -18.93 2.62
CA MET A 75 20.04 -18.38 3.01
C MET A 75 20.73 -19.14 4.13
N GLY A 76 20.00 -19.91 4.93
CA GLY A 76 20.58 -20.63 6.06
C GLY A 76 21.30 -19.73 7.08
N LEU A 77 21.09 -18.41 7.01
CA LEU A 77 21.74 -17.45 7.87
C LEU A 77 21.12 -17.51 9.27
N PRO A 78 21.93 -17.76 10.33
CA PRO A 78 21.41 -17.86 11.67
C PRO A 78 20.88 -16.51 12.15
N THR A 79 19.56 -16.39 12.32
CA THR A 79 18.95 -15.17 12.88
C THR A 79 19.23 -15.01 14.39
N LYS A 80 19.69 -16.07 15.05
CA LYS A 80 20.10 -16.08 16.45
C LYS A 80 21.60 -15.81 16.54
N ILE A 81 21.97 -14.71 17.21
CA ILE A 81 23.36 -14.35 17.49
C ILE A 81 23.76 -15.02 18.82
N GLU A 82 24.67 -16.00 18.77
CA GLU A 82 25.11 -16.74 19.97
C GLU A 82 26.50 -16.32 20.47
N ALA A 83 27.28 -15.60 19.65
CA ALA A 83 28.63 -15.18 19.99
C ALA A 83 28.65 -13.83 20.72
N ALA A 84 29.62 -13.65 21.63
CA ALA A 84 29.90 -12.35 22.22
C ALA A 84 30.59 -11.45 21.18
N MET A 85 29.84 -10.48 20.67
CA MET A 85 30.28 -9.53 19.64
C MET A 85 30.24 -8.10 20.19
N THR A 86 31.07 -7.20 19.65
CA THR A 86 30.96 -5.77 19.94
C THR A 86 29.66 -5.21 19.35
N PRO A 87 29.12 -4.10 19.86
CA PRO A 87 27.92 -3.48 19.28
C PRO A 87 28.10 -3.18 17.78
N GLU A 88 29.28 -2.71 17.38
CA GLU A 88 29.61 -2.46 15.96
C GLU A 88 29.57 -3.74 15.10
N GLN A 89 30.03 -4.87 15.64
CA GLN A 89 29.97 -6.17 14.98
C GLN A 89 28.53 -6.71 14.88
N ILE A 90 27.71 -6.47 15.90
CA ILE A 90 26.28 -6.82 15.87
C ILE A 90 25.58 -6.02 14.77
N ASP A 91 25.82 -4.71 14.72
CA ASP A 91 25.27 -3.84 13.68
C ASP A 91 25.75 -4.29 12.29
N ALA A 92 27.02 -4.67 12.16
CA ALA A 92 27.57 -5.26 10.93
C ALA A 92 26.80 -6.48 10.48
N TYR A 93 26.57 -7.40 11.40
CA TYR A 93 25.90 -8.66 11.14
C TYR A 93 24.45 -8.43 10.72
N VAL A 94 23.75 -7.52 11.41
CA VAL A 94 22.36 -7.17 11.08
C VAL A 94 22.25 -6.52 9.70
N LEU A 95 23.17 -5.60 9.36
CA LEU A 95 23.22 -4.98 8.03
C LEU A 95 23.45 -6.02 6.94
N HIS A 96 24.43 -6.90 7.15
CA HIS A 96 24.76 -7.97 6.21
C HIS A 96 23.57 -8.90 5.99
N LEU A 97 22.98 -9.41 7.07
CA LEU A 97 21.80 -10.29 7.06
C LEU A 97 20.65 -9.67 6.25
N ARG A 98 20.38 -8.37 6.46
CA ARG A 98 19.28 -7.68 5.78
C ARG A 98 19.56 -7.47 4.29
N ILE A 99 20.78 -7.07 3.92
CA ILE A 99 21.18 -6.89 2.51
C ILE A 99 21.04 -8.21 1.74
N GLU A 100 21.44 -9.30 2.39
CA GLU A 100 21.37 -10.65 1.88
C GLU A 100 19.92 -11.15 1.70
N GLU A 101 19.06 -10.92 2.70
CA GLU A 101 17.62 -11.21 2.61
C GLU A 101 16.98 -10.48 1.41
N ILE A 102 17.26 -9.18 1.25
CA ILE A 102 16.72 -8.38 0.15
C ILE A 102 17.26 -8.89 -1.20
N THR A 103 18.55 -9.22 -1.27
CA THR A 103 19.18 -9.74 -2.48
C THR A 103 18.49 -11.02 -2.94
N GLN A 104 18.16 -11.94 -2.03
CA GLN A 104 17.42 -13.14 -2.41
C GLN A 104 15.99 -12.85 -2.82
N LYS A 105 15.27 -11.96 -2.12
CA LYS A 105 13.91 -11.55 -2.53
C LYS A 105 13.90 -11.03 -3.97
N LEU A 106 14.92 -10.26 -4.35
CA LEU A 106 15.10 -9.78 -5.72
C LEU A 106 15.44 -10.91 -6.71
N LYS A 107 16.26 -11.90 -6.32
CA LYS A 107 16.61 -13.07 -7.16
C LYS A 107 15.42 -13.98 -7.45
N ILE A 108 14.64 -14.32 -6.44
CA ILE A 108 13.48 -15.23 -6.58
C ILE A 108 12.22 -14.49 -7.08
N ASN A 109 12.31 -13.17 -7.33
CA ASN A 109 11.19 -12.29 -7.66
C ASN A 109 10.03 -12.31 -6.64
N ASP A 110 10.30 -12.69 -5.38
CA ASP A 110 9.33 -12.66 -4.28
C ASP A 110 9.34 -11.30 -3.59
N VAL A 111 9.00 -10.29 -4.38
CA VAL A 111 9.14 -8.88 -4.04
C VAL A 111 7.81 -8.28 -3.58
N VAL A 112 6.70 -8.90 -3.99
CA VAL A 112 5.35 -8.37 -3.81
C VAL A 112 4.68 -9.09 -2.63
N PRO A 113 4.29 -8.37 -1.55
CA PRO A 113 3.51 -8.95 -0.47
C PRO A 113 2.20 -9.57 -0.96
N SER A 114 1.64 -10.54 -0.24
CA SER A 114 0.34 -11.16 -0.58
C SER A 114 -0.77 -10.13 -0.82
N ASP A 115 -1.66 -10.36 -1.79
CA ASP A 115 -2.74 -9.46 -2.25
C ASP A 115 -3.61 -8.89 -1.14
N ARG A 116 -3.73 -9.63 -0.05
CA ARG A 116 -4.67 -9.38 1.02
C ARG A 116 -4.13 -8.44 2.11
N ASP A 117 -2.88 -8.01 2.00
CA ASP A 117 -2.18 -7.10 2.95
C ASP A 117 -1.74 -5.78 2.30
N ARG A 118 -2.33 -5.43 1.15
CA ARG A 118 -1.87 -4.30 0.34
C ARG A 118 -2.68 -3.03 0.60
N SER A 119 -1.99 -1.90 0.61
CA SER A 119 -2.60 -0.59 0.47
C SER A 119 -3.09 -0.37 -0.97
N PRO A 120 -4.11 0.48 -1.18
CA PRO A 120 -4.54 0.84 -2.54
C PRO A 120 -3.37 1.39 -3.35
N SER A 121 -3.32 1.05 -4.64
CA SER A 121 -2.22 1.46 -5.51
C SER A 121 -2.37 2.94 -5.93
N PRO A 122 -1.25 3.67 -6.12
CA PRO A 122 -1.25 5.02 -6.66
C PRO A 122 -1.75 5.04 -8.11
N PRO A 123 -2.11 6.23 -8.63
CA PRO A 123 -2.52 6.38 -10.03
C PRO A 123 -1.43 5.91 -11.01
N PRO A 124 -1.81 5.38 -12.19
CA PRO A 124 -0.86 4.91 -13.18
C PRO A 124 -0.07 6.10 -13.78
N GLN A 125 1.25 5.96 -13.80
CA GLN A 125 2.16 6.87 -14.48
C GLN A 125 2.67 6.18 -15.75
N TYR A 126 2.77 6.95 -16.83
CA TYR A 126 3.22 6.47 -18.13
C TYR A 126 4.53 7.16 -18.56
N ASP A 127 5.35 6.42 -19.29
CA ASP A 127 6.54 6.91 -20.00
C ASP A 127 6.14 7.70 -21.26
N ASN A 128 7.09 8.38 -21.88
CA ASN A 128 6.93 9.11 -23.14
C ASN A 128 6.45 8.22 -24.30
N PHE A 129 6.70 6.91 -24.20
CA PHE A 129 6.23 5.89 -25.16
C PHE A 129 4.84 5.31 -24.80
N GLY A 130 4.12 5.88 -23.82
CA GLY A 130 2.79 5.43 -23.41
C GLY A 130 2.76 4.11 -22.61
N ARG A 131 3.91 3.60 -22.18
CA ARG A 131 4.01 2.38 -21.35
C ARG A 131 3.87 2.73 -19.86
N ARG A 132 3.14 1.93 -19.10
CA ARG A 132 2.98 2.16 -17.65
C ARG A 132 4.29 1.87 -16.92
N VAL A 133 4.84 2.88 -16.25
CA VAL A 133 6.11 2.76 -15.47
C VAL A 133 5.85 2.39 -14.02
N ASN A 134 4.76 2.89 -13.43
CA ASN A 134 4.42 2.63 -12.04
C ASN A 134 3.52 1.38 -11.93
N THR A 135 4.09 0.22 -12.28
CA THR A 135 3.47 -1.06 -11.96
C THR A 135 3.71 -1.40 -10.50
N ARG A 136 2.87 -2.26 -9.94
CA ARG A 136 3.02 -2.75 -8.57
C ARG A 136 4.40 -3.38 -8.37
N ASP A 137 4.79 -4.25 -9.29
CA ASP A 137 6.03 -5.03 -9.18
C ASP A 137 7.24 -4.09 -9.24
N PHE A 138 7.21 -3.10 -10.13
CA PHE A 138 8.25 -2.06 -10.18
C PHE A 138 8.34 -1.26 -8.87
N ARG A 139 7.21 -0.87 -8.26
CA ARG A 139 7.22 -0.14 -6.98
C ARG A 139 7.86 -0.92 -5.86
N TYR A 140 7.46 -2.18 -5.66
CA TYR A 140 8.01 -2.98 -4.57
C TYR A 140 9.47 -3.34 -4.84
N LYS A 141 9.83 -3.62 -6.10
CA LYS A 141 11.21 -3.88 -6.51
C LYS A 141 12.10 -2.67 -6.25
N LYS A 142 11.68 -1.49 -6.73
CA LYS A 142 12.37 -0.23 -6.48
C LYS A 142 12.51 0.05 -5.00
N LYS A 143 11.46 -0.17 -4.20
CA LYS A 143 11.53 0.03 -2.73
C LYS A 143 12.58 -0.87 -2.08
N LEU A 144 12.65 -2.15 -2.47
CA LEU A 144 13.66 -3.07 -1.96
C LEU A 144 15.07 -2.72 -2.47
N GLU A 145 15.20 -2.28 -3.72
CA GLU A 145 16.48 -1.82 -4.29
C GLU A 145 17.00 -0.56 -3.58
N ASP A 146 16.12 0.41 -3.30
CA ASP A 146 16.41 1.64 -2.56
C ASP A 146 16.80 1.32 -1.11
N GLU A 147 16.08 0.40 -0.45
CA GLU A 147 16.42 -0.08 0.89
C GLU A 147 17.78 -0.78 0.91
N ARG A 148 18.04 -1.69 -0.04
CA ARG A 148 19.34 -2.36 -0.19
C ARG A 148 20.45 -1.34 -0.43
N HIS A 149 20.20 -0.32 -1.24
CA HIS A 149 21.17 0.73 -1.52
C HIS A 149 21.54 1.51 -0.25
N ALA A 150 20.56 1.96 0.53
CA ALA A 150 20.80 2.67 1.78
C ALA A 150 21.62 1.83 2.76
N LEU A 151 21.31 0.53 2.89
CA LEU A 151 22.05 -0.38 3.77
C LEU A 151 23.48 -0.64 3.28
N VAL A 152 23.69 -0.75 1.97
CA VAL A 152 25.04 -0.89 1.38
C VAL A 152 25.86 0.37 1.63
N GLU A 153 25.29 1.57 1.48
CA GLU A 153 26.01 2.82 1.79
C GLU A 153 26.37 2.92 3.27
N GLN A 154 25.45 2.52 4.15
CA GLN A 154 25.73 2.43 5.58
C GLN A 154 26.86 1.43 5.88
N ALA A 155 26.81 0.23 5.28
CA ALA A 155 27.82 -0.80 5.48
C ALA A 155 29.21 -0.40 4.95
N MET A 156 29.26 0.31 3.81
CA MET A 156 30.51 0.86 3.26
C MET A 156 31.12 1.93 4.17
N GLN A 157 30.28 2.69 4.88
CA GLN A 157 30.76 3.72 5.81
C GLN A 157 31.27 3.12 7.13
N THR A 158 30.66 2.03 7.60
CA THR A 158 31.01 1.39 8.87
C THR A 158 32.17 0.41 8.75
N PHE A 159 32.34 -0.27 7.61
CA PHE A 159 33.40 -1.27 7.42
C PHE A 159 34.25 -0.97 6.18
N SER A 160 35.54 -0.76 6.39
CA SER A 160 36.50 -0.38 5.34
C SER A 160 36.75 -1.47 4.29
N ASN A 161 36.44 -2.74 4.59
CA ASN A 161 36.61 -3.89 3.70
C ASN A 161 35.28 -4.46 3.19
N TYR A 162 34.17 -3.73 3.32
CA TYR A 162 32.87 -4.21 2.84
C TYR A 162 32.83 -4.25 1.31
N GLN A 163 32.52 -5.42 0.76
CA GLN A 163 32.32 -5.61 -0.67
C GLN A 163 30.82 -5.72 -0.99
N PRO A 164 30.25 -4.81 -1.80
CA PRO A 164 28.85 -4.90 -2.21
C PRO A 164 28.54 -6.22 -2.95
N PRO A 165 27.30 -6.72 -2.88
CA PRO A 165 26.88 -7.90 -3.63
C PRO A 165 27.10 -7.75 -5.14
N VAL A 166 27.45 -8.84 -5.84
CA VAL A 166 27.74 -8.80 -7.30
C VAL A 166 26.59 -8.29 -8.17
N ASP A 167 25.35 -8.51 -7.73
CA ASP A 167 24.14 -8.07 -8.44
C ASP A 167 23.69 -6.65 -8.02
N TYR A 168 24.45 -5.98 -7.17
CA TYR A 168 24.18 -4.62 -6.75
C TYR A 168 24.65 -3.62 -7.80
N ARG A 169 23.72 -2.79 -8.27
CA ARG A 169 24.00 -1.66 -9.13
C ARG A 169 23.70 -0.38 -8.36
N ARG A 170 24.71 0.48 -8.21
CA ARG A 170 24.53 1.82 -7.64
C ARG A 170 23.51 2.58 -8.49
N PRO A 171 22.44 3.15 -7.91
CA PRO A 171 21.48 3.96 -8.66
C PRO A 171 22.20 5.10 -9.38
N THR A 172 21.98 5.21 -10.68
CA THR A 172 22.51 6.33 -11.46
C THR A 172 21.78 7.59 -11.04
N LYS A 173 22.50 8.65 -10.67
CA LYS A 173 21.90 9.97 -10.41
C LYS A 173 21.13 10.39 -11.66
N THR A 174 19.82 10.65 -11.53
CA THR A 174 19.03 11.18 -12.64
C THR A 174 19.53 12.57 -12.97
N GLN A 175 20.09 12.75 -14.17
CA GLN A 175 20.46 14.06 -14.68
C GLN A 175 19.18 14.77 -15.11
N GLU A 176 18.65 15.63 -14.24
CA GLU A 176 17.57 16.55 -14.63
C GLU A 176 18.16 17.60 -15.57
N LYS A 177 17.62 17.70 -16.78
CA LYS A 177 18.03 18.75 -17.73
C LYS A 177 17.48 20.08 -17.23
N VAL A 178 18.32 20.85 -16.54
CA VAL A 178 18.01 22.24 -16.17
C VAL A 178 18.08 23.09 -17.43
N TYR A 179 16.96 23.71 -17.80
CA TYR A 179 16.94 24.70 -18.88
C TYR A 179 17.62 25.97 -18.39
N VAL A 180 18.74 26.34 -19.02
CA VAL A 180 19.43 27.61 -18.76
C VAL A 180 18.90 28.64 -19.77
N PRO A 181 18.18 29.68 -19.34
CA PRO A 181 17.65 30.71 -20.22
C PRO A 181 18.76 31.66 -20.67
N VAL A 182 19.56 31.24 -21.65
CA VAL A 182 20.65 32.06 -22.22
C VAL A 182 20.11 33.24 -23.04
N ASN A 183 18.90 33.11 -23.59
CA ASN A 183 18.29 34.12 -24.47
C ASN A 183 17.71 35.33 -23.72
N ASP A 184 17.29 35.17 -22.46
CA ASP A 184 16.64 36.24 -21.69
C ASP A 184 17.67 37.17 -21.03
N TYR A 185 18.91 36.70 -20.84
CA TYR A 185 20.03 37.45 -20.26
C TYR A 185 21.37 37.06 -20.91
N PRO A 186 21.69 37.58 -22.11
CA PRO A 186 22.95 37.29 -22.79
C PRO A 186 24.20 37.82 -22.06
N GLU A 187 24.00 38.69 -21.05
CA GLU A 187 25.08 39.33 -20.28
C GLU A 187 25.49 38.54 -19.04
N ILE A 188 24.77 37.46 -18.70
CA ILE A 188 25.04 36.64 -17.52
C ILE A 188 25.68 35.32 -17.98
N ASN A 189 26.96 35.12 -17.64
CA ASN A 189 27.65 33.85 -17.84
C ASN A 189 27.19 32.85 -16.78
N PHE A 190 26.28 31.95 -17.13
CA PHE A 190 25.77 30.89 -16.25
C PHE A 190 26.78 29.74 -16.00
N THR A 191 28.06 29.88 -16.40
CA THR A 191 29.10 28.84 -16.37
C THR A 191 30.27 29.15 -15.43
N SER A 192 30.02 29.38 -14.13
CA SER A 192 31.08 29.51 -13.08
C SER A 192 30.46 29.10 -11.74
N HIS A 193 30.98 28.22 -10.89
CA HIS A 193 32.30 27.60 -10.62
C HIS A 193 32.24 26.06 -10.66
#